data_AF-D6PCK4-F1
#
_entry.id   AF-D6PCK4-F1
#
_cell.length_a   1.000
_cell.length_b   1.000
_cell.length_c   1.000
_cell.angle_alpha   90.00
_cell.angle_beta   90.00
_cell.angle_gamma   90.00
#
_symmetry.space_group_name_H-M   'P 1'
#
loop_
_entity.id
_entity.type
_entity.pdbx_description
1 polymer ?
#
loop_
_entity_poly.entity_id
_entity_poly.type
_entity_poly.pdbx_seq_one_letter_code
_entity_poly.pdbx_strand_id
1 'polypeptide(L)'
;MDLAPTFLEAAHEPIPEVMTGRSFVSILESNQSGWVNPERNWVITGRERHVAKARKGQIPYPQRALRTSSYLYIINFKPERWPMGDPFHLDFEQRPSLDKIINNTFVTFPDFDASPTKAWLFAREHDPKWKWHYEIAFGKRPFAELYDVNKDPDQIHNLASSPDYAVVKGRLHEQLMGTLHDVNDPRVTQVVPKFEHPPFAGEQ
;
A
#
# COMPACT_ATOMS: atom_id res chain seq x y z
N MET A 1 13.68 4.04 -7.38
CA MET A 1 13.93 4.88 -6.20
C MET A 1 15.17 5.71 -6.48
N ASP A 2 15.04 7.03 -6.47
CA ASP A 2 15.93 7.91 -7.26
C ASP A 2 17.05 8.59 -6.48
N LEU A 3 17.00 8.62 -5.14
CA LEU A 3 18.04 9.25 -4.31
C LEU A 3 19.41 8.61 -4.51
N ALA A 4 19.50 7.28 -4.51
CA ALA A 4 20.77 6.58 -4.67
C ALA A 4 21.48 6.91 -6.01
N PRO A 5 20.83 6.77 -7.19
CA PRO A 5 21.47 7.17 -8.44
C PRO A 5 21.77 8.68 -8.51
N THR A 6 20.95 9.54 -7.89
CA THR A 6 21.23 10.99 -7.80
C THR A 6 22.51 11.27 -7.01
N PHE A 7 22.71 10.61 -5.86
CA PHE A 7 23.91 10.82 -5.06
C PHE A 7 25.17 10.28 -5.73
N LEU A 8 25.07 9.14 -6.43
CA LEU A 8 26.20 8.60 -7.20
C LEU A 8 26.57 9.55 -8.35
N GLU A 9 25.61 10.05 -9.12
CA GLU A 9 25.88 11.02 -10.18
C GLU A 9 26.52 12.31 -9.64
N ALA A 10 25.96 12.85 -8.54
CA ALA A 10 26.48 14.06 -7.90
C ALA A 10 27.91 13.87 -7.34
N ALA A 11 28.28 12.65 -6.97
CA ALA A 11 29.63 12.29 -6.53
C ALA A 11 30.57 11.87 -7.68
N HIS A 12 30.10 11.88 -8.93
CA HIS A 12 30.82 11.36 -10.11
C HIS A 12 31.18 9.87 -10.01
N GLU A 13 30.36 9.10 -9.30
CA GLU A 13 30.49 7.64 -9.17
C GLU A 13 29.59 6.91 -10.19
N PRO A 14 30.00 5.71 -10.67
CA PRO A 14 29.20 4.94 -11.60
C PRO A 14 27.89 4.46 -10.95
N ILE A 15 26.78 4.56 -11.70
CA ILE A 15 25.47 4.07 -11.29
C ILE A 15 25.35 2.58 -11.68
N PRO A 16 25.14 1.65 -10.73
CA PRO A 16 24.95 0.24 -11.06
C PRO A 16 23.70 -0.01 -11.91
N GLU A 17 23.81 -0.86 -12.94
CA GLU A 17 22.71 -1.21 -13.85
C GLU A 17 21.48 -1.81 -13.16
N VAL A 18 21.66 -2.40 -11.97
CA VAL A 18 20.56 -2.96 -11.17
C VAL A 18 19.64 -1.88 -10.58
N MET A 19 20.08 -0.63 -10.53
CA MET A 19 19.24 0.47 -10.03
C MET A 19 18.14 0.80 -11.04
N THR A 20 16.89 0.66 -10.60
CA THR A 20 15.71 1.04 -11.41
C THR A 20 15.34 2.52 -11.29
N GLY A 21 15.95 3.24 -10.35
CA GLY A 21 15.78 4.67 -10.20
C GLY A 21 16.57 5.46 -11.22
N ARG A 22 16.12 6.68 -11.51
CA ARG A 22 16.84 7.61 -12.39
C ARG A 22 17.32 8.79 -11.56
N SER A 23 18.55 9.23 -11.76
CA SER A 23 19.04 10.46 -11.13
C SER A 23 18.26 11.69 -11.60
N PHE A 24 18.05 12.63 -10.69
CA PHE A 24 17.36 13.90 -10.94
C PHE A 24 18.27 15.12 -10.76
N VAL A 25 19.60 14.97 -10.83
CA VAL A 25 20.55 16.11 -10.82
C VAL A 25 20.16 17.16 -11.87
N SER A 26 19.82 16.72 -13.09
CA SER A 26 19.36 17.61 -14.17
C SER A 26 18.11 18.43 -13.83
N ILE A 27 17.28 18.00 -12.88
CA ILE A 27 16.15 18.79 -12.38
C ILE A 27 16.64 19.83 -11.38
N LEU A 28 17.58 19.47 -10.50
CA LEU A 28 18.16 20.38 -9.50
C LEU A 28 18.95 21.53 -10.13
N GLU A 29 19.61 21.27 -11.25
CA GLU A 29 20.40 22.25 -11.99
C GLU A 29 19.56 23.07 -12.99
N SER A 30 18.29 22.73 -13.18
CA SER A 30 17.42 23.39 -14.13
C SER A 30 16.94 24.74 -13.61
N ASN A 31 16.97 25.75 -14.47
CA ASN A 31 16.32 27.04 -14.22
C ASN A 31 14.80 27.03 -14.55
N GLN A 32 14.26 25.89 -14.98
CA GLN A 32 12.84 25.75 -15.28
C GLN A 32 12.01 25.58 -14.00
N SER A 33 10.72 25.89 -14.08
CA SER A 33 9.77 25.74 -12.98
C SER A 33 8.66 24.75 -13.34
N GLY A 34 8.02 24.18 -12.31
CA GLY A 34 6.95 23.20 -12.49
C GLY A 34 7.48 21.81 -12.82
N TRP A 35 6.87 21.13 -13.79
CA TRP A 35 7.21 19.76 -14.17
C TRP A 35 8.39 19.74 -15.16
N VAL A 36 9.62 19.84 -14.65
CA VAL A 36 10.85 20.00 -15.46
C VAL A 36 11.09 18.82 -16.43
N ASN A 37 10.80 17.58 -16.02
CA ASN A 37 10.97 16.40 -16.88
C ASN A 37 9.63 15.66 -17.06
N PRO A 38 8.96 15.80 -18.22
CA PRO A 38 7.63 15.22 -18.45
C PRO A 38 7.61 13.68 -18.48
N GLU A 39 8.76 13.03 -18.66
CA GLU A 39 8.87 11.56 -18.60
C GLU A 39 8.83 11.01 -17.18
N ARG A 40 8.96 11.86 -16.16
CA ARG A 40 8.90 11.45 -14.75
C ARG A 40 7.47 11.42 -14.22
N ASN A 41 6.52 10.86 -14.99
CA ASN A 41 5.07 11.01 -14.83
C ASN A 41 4.37 9.90 -14.01
N TRP A 42 5.12 8.96 -13.44
CA TRP A 42 4.58 7.94 -12.55
C TRP A 42 5.62 7.41 -11.56
N VAL A 43 5.13 6.80 -10.47
CA VAL A 43 5.93 6.06 -9.49
C VAL A 43 5.21 4.78 -9.08
N ILE A 44 5.98 3.75 -8.72
CA ILE A 44 5.46 2.53 -8.11
C ILE A 44 5.86 2.46 -6.64
N THR A 45 4.92 2.12 -5.77
CA THR A 45 5.18 1.79 -4.36
C THR A 45 4.78 0.35 -4.08
N GLY A 46 5.45 -0.28 -3.12
CA GLY A 46 5.17 -1.64 -2.71
C GLY A 46 5.25 -1.82 -1.20
N ARG A 47 4.36 -2.65 -0.66
CA ARG A 47 4.36 -3.07 0.74
C ARG A 47 4.21 -4.58 0.80
N GLU A 48 4.94 -5.19 1.71
CA GLU A 48 4.79 -6.61 2.08
C GLU A 48 4.31 -6.70 3.53
N ARG A 49 5.22 -6.47 4.47
CA ARG A 49 4.98 -6.56 5.90
C ARG A 49 5.33 -5.24 6.58
N HIS A 50 4.60 -4.92 7.65
CA HIS A 50 4.89 -3.76 8.49
C HIS A 50 5.03 -4.23 9.94
N VAL A 51 3.94 -4.63 10.60
CA VAL A 51 4.02 -5.21 11.96
C VAL A 51 4.26 -6.71 11.92
N ALA A 52 5.29 -7.17 12.65
CA ALA A 52 5.70 -8.58 12.61
C ALA A 52 4.59 -9.54 13.03
N LYS A 53 3.88 -9.24 14.13
CA LYS A 53 2.77 -10.05 14.66
C LYS A 53 1.40 -9.53 14.21
N ALA A 54 1.31 -9.07 12.95
CA ALA A 54 0.07 -8.48 12.47
C ALA A 54 -1.08 -9.48 12.31
N ARG A 55 -0.73 -10.76 12.07
CA ARG A 55 -1.66 -11.85 11.74
C ARG A 55 -0.97 -13.19 11.97
N LYS A 56 -1.76 -14.29 11.95
CA LYS A 56 -1.22 -15.65 12.09
C LYS A 56 -0.12 -15.93 11.04
N GLY A 57 0.95 -16.61 11.46
CA GLY A 57 2.10 -16.93 10.60
C GLY A 57 2.96 -15.72 10.22
N GLN A 58 2.67 -14.52 10.76
CA GLN A 58 3.41 -13.28 10.44
C GLN A 58 3.48 -12.98 8.94
N ILE A 59 2.49 -13.46 8.18
CA ILE A 59 2.43 -13.32 6.73
C ILE A 59 2.06 -11.87 6.34
N PRO A 60 2.48 -11.39 5.17
CA PRO A 60 2.28 -10.01 4.72
C PRO A 60 0.83 -9.69 4.31
N TYR A 61 0.55 -8.39 4.16
CA TYR A 61 -0.58 -7.87 3.37
C TYR A 61 0.01 -7.17 2.13
N PRO A 62 0.29 -7.94 1.06
CA PRO A 62 1.02 -7.45 -0.09
C PRO A 62 0.24 -6.49 -0.97
N GLN A 63 0.85 -5.33 -1.23
CA GLN A 63 0.29 -4.28 -2.07
C GLN A 63 1.33 -3.79 -3.07
N ARG A 64 0.87 -3.43 -4.27
CA ARG A 64 1.62 -2.63 -5.23
C ARG A 64 0.72 -1.53 -5.74
N ALA A 65 1.26 -0.32 -5.86
CA ALA A 65 0.50 0.81 -6.35
C ALA A 65 1.27 1.56 -7.43
N LEU A 66 0.55 1.99 -8.47
CA LEU A 66 1.03 2.87 -9.52
C LEU A 66 0.34 4.23 -9.35
N ARG A 67 1.15 5.27 -9.11
CA ARG A 67 0.68 6.65 -8.96
C ARG A 67 1.14 7.45 -10.18
N THR A 68 0.20 8.09 -10.87
CA THR A 68 0.47 9.09 -11.93
C THR A 68 0.15 10.50 -11.41
N SER A 69 0.13 11.54 -12.24
CA SER A 69 -0.43 12.84 -11.82
C SER A 69 -1.93 12.77 -11.52
N SER A 70 -2.67 11.95 -12.27
CA SER A 70 -4.15 11.97 -12.30
C SER A 70 -4.80 10.78 -11.59
N TYR A 71 -4.07 9.68 -11.39
CA TYR A 71 -4.62 8.45 -10.84
C TYR A 71 -3.71 7.82 -9.79
N LEU A 72 -4.33 7.10 -8.85
CA LEU A 72 -3.69 6.08 -8.02
C LEU A 72 -4.38 4.75 -8.30
N TYR A 73 -3.61 3.75 -8.72
CA TYR A 73 -4.08 2.38 -8.92
C TYR A 73 -3.35 1.45 -7.94
N ILE A 74 -4.08 0.63 -7.19
CA ILE A 74 -3.53 -0.28 -6.18
C ILE A 74 -4.01 -1.70 -6.48
N ILE A 75 -3.10 -2.67 -6.38
CA ILE A 75 -3.40 -4.09 -6.33
C ILE A 75 -3.13 -4.59 -4.92
N ASN A 76 -4.16 -5.17 -4.30
CA ASN A 76 -4.07 -5.95 -3.07
C ASN A 76 -4.00 -7.43 -3.46
N PHE A 77 -2.82 -8.05 -3.37
CA PHE A 77 -2.63 -9.45 -3.84
C PHE A 77 -3.29 -10.48 -2.93
N LYS A 78 -3.72 -10.09 -1.73
CA LYS A 78 -4.37 -10.93 -0.71
C LYS A 78 -5.58 -10.22 -0.10
N PRO A 79 -6.62 -9.88 -0.89
CA PRO A 79 -7.76 -9.08 -0.43
C PRO A 79 -8.60 -9.80 0.65
N GLU A 80 -8.44 -11.12 0.78
CA GLU A 80 -9.05 -11.91 1.84
C GLU A 80 -8.43 -11.66 3.22
N ARG A 81 -7.21 -11.10 3.29
CA ARG A 81 -6.53 -10.74 4.54
C ARG A 81 -6.95 -9.35 5.00
N TRP A 82 -6.85 -9.11 6.29
CA TRP A 82 -7.13 -7.79 6.86
C TRP A 82 -5.94 -6.84 6.67
N PRO A 83 -6.14 -5.67 6.03
CA PRO A 83 -5.04 -4.74 5.71
C PRO A 83 -4.36 -4.20 6.97
N MET A 84 -5.15 -3.97 8.02
CA MET A 84 -4.71 -3.48 9.34
C MET A 84 -4.33 -4.60 10.32
N GLY A 85 -4.11 -5.82 9.83
CA GLY A 85 -3.83 -6.99 10.68
C GLY A 85 -5.11 -7.69 11.13
N ASP A 86 -4.95 -8.93 11.62
CA ASP A 86 -6.07 -9.76 12.00
C ASP A 86 -6.84 -9.12 13.17
N PRO A 87 -8.17 -9.23 13.15
CA PRO A 87 -8.99 -8.66 14.18
C PRO A 87 -9.07 -9.64 15.37
N PHE A 88 -8.00 -9.68 16.14
CA PHE A 88 -7.92 -10.55 17.31
C PHE A 88 -9.02 -10.22 18.32
N HIS A 89 -9.51 -11.27 19.00
CA HIS A 89 -10.45 -11.15 20.10
C HIS A 89 -11.72 -10.37 19.73
N LEU A 90 -12.27 -10.58 18.52
CA LEU A 90 -13.54 -9.96 18.10
C LEU A 90 -14.79 -10.71 18.56
N ASP A 91 -14.66 -11.94 19.07
CA ASP A 91 -15.81 -12.61 19.68
C ASP A 91 -16.24 -11.89 20.96
N PHE A 92 -17.55 -11.89 21.24
CA PHE A 92 -18.13 -11.09 22.34
C PHE A 92 -17.46 -11.38 23.69
N GLU A 93 -17.03 -12.61 23.92
CA GLU A 93 -16.42 -13.05 25.18
C GLU A 93 -14.99 -12.56 25.38
N GLN A 94 -14.20 -12.36 24.31
CA GLN A 94 -12.81 -11.91 24.43
C GLN A 94 -12.62 -10.44 24.01
N ARG A 95 -13.70 -9.74 23.65
CA ARG A 95 -13.64 -8.37 23.13
C ARG A 95 -12.81 -7.45 24.04
N PRO A 96 -11.73 -6.84 23.53
CA PRO A 96 -10.86 -6.03 24.35
C PRO A 96 -11.57 -4.77 24.84
N SER A 97 -11.26 -4.36 26.07
CA SER A 97 -11.72 -3.09 26.62
C SER A 97 -11.16 -1.92 25.81
N LEU A 98 -11.88 -0.79 25.79
CA LEU A 98 -11.41 0.41 25.10
C LEU A 98 -10.06 0.88 25.65
N ASP A 99 -9.86 0.82 26.97
CA ASP A 99 -8.58 1.16 27.61
C ASP A 99 -7.41 0.32 27.07
N LYS A 100 -7.62 -0.98 26.84
CA LYS A 100 -6.60 -1.83 26.20
C LYS A 100 -6.31 -1.40 24.76
N ILE A 101 -7.32 -1.03 23.98
CA ILE A 101 -7.13 -0.58 22.59
C ILE A 101 -6.42 0.77 22.51
N ILE A 102 -6.66 1.67 23.46
CA ILE A 102 -6.00 2.98 23.54
C ILE A 102 -4.51 2.84 23.81
N ASN A 103 -4.12 1.84 24.61
CA ASN A 103 -2.77 1.75 25.18
C ASN A 103 -1.94 0.56 24.67
N ASN A 104 -2.51 -0.37 23.89
CA ASN A 104 -1.80 -1.54 23.40
C ASN A 104 -2.13 -1.86 21.93
N THR A 105 -1.16 -1.61 21.03
CA THR A 105 -1.33 -1.77 19.58
C THR A 105 -1.71 -3.21 19.21
N PHE A 106 -1.13 -4.19 19.90
CA PHE A 106 -1.20 -5.60 19.52
C PHE A 106 -2.50 -6.30 19.93
N VAL A 107 -3.41 -5.62 20.64
CA VAL A 107 -4.62 -6.25 21.16
C VAL A 107 -5.59 -6.67 20.05
N THR A 108 -5.65 -5.92 18.96
CA THR A 108 -6.45 -6.21 17.75
C THR A 108 -6.02 -5.23 16.66
N PHE A 109 -6.20 -5.53 15.37
CA PHE A 109 -5.78 -4.67 14.26
C PHE A 109 -4.37 -4.03 14.46
N PRO A 110 -3.34 -4.86 14.65
CA PRO A 110 -2.00 -4.43 15.06
C PRO A 110 -1.24 -3.56 14.04
N ASP A 111 -1.62 -3.51 12.76
CA ASP A 111 -1.05 -2.55 11.79
C ASP A 111 -1.71 -1.14 11.93
N PHE A 112 -2.62 -0.94 12.89
CA PHE A 112 -3.18 0.35 13.28
C PHE A 112 -2.74 0.65 14.73
N ASP A 113 -1.92 1.69 14.95
CA ASP A 113 -1.38 1.97 16.27
C ASP A 113 -2.45 2.33 17.33
N ALA A 114 -2.16 1.94 18.57
CA ALA A 114 -3.01 2.23 19.71
C ALA A 114 -3.25 3.73 19.85
N SER A 115 -4.51 4.11 19.97
CA SER A 115 -4.92 5.50 20.10
C SER A 115 -6.37 5.62 20.56
N PRO A 116 -6.77 6.78 21.13
CA PRO A 116 -8.17 7.12 21.37
C PRO A 116 -9.04 6.97 20.12
N THR A 117 -8.54 7.36 18.95
CA THR A 117 -9.28 7.26 17.67
C THR A 117 -9.51 5.81 17.26
N LYS A 118 -8.50 4.93 17.39
CA LYS A 118 -8.65 3.48 17.13
C LYS A 118 -9.73 2.87 18.01
N ALA A 119 -9.68 3.16 19.32
CA ALA A 119 -10.65 2.64 20.27
C ALA A 119 -12.06 3.17 20.00
N TRP A 120 -12.18 4.46 19.66
CA TRP A 120 -13.47 5.06 19.33
C TRP A 120 -14.09 4.42 18.07
N LEU A 121 -13.32 4.25 16.99
CA LEU A 121 -13.82 3.60 15.77
C LEU A 121 -14.20 2.14 16.04
N PHE A 122 -13.36 1.41 16.78
CA PHE A 122 -13.63 0.03 17.18
C PHE A 122 -14.95 -0.12 17.95
N ALA A 123 -15.29 0.84 18.82
CA ALA A 123 -16.54 0.86 19.57
C ALA A 123 -17.79 1.12 18.69
N ARG A 124 -17.60 1.53 17.43
CA ARG A 124 -18.66 1.91 16.49
C ARG A 124 -18.85 0.94 15.34
N GLU A 125 -18.22 -0.23 15.39
CA GLU A 125 -18.33 -1.29 14.37
C GLU A 125 -19.78 -1.56 13.93
N HIS A 126 -20.71 -1.62 14.88
CA HIS A 126 -22.12 -1.92 14.63
C HIS A 126 -23.03 -0.68 14.62
N ASP A 127 -22.46 0.53 14.74
CA ASP A 127 -23.23 1.77 14.65
C ASP A 127 -23.42 2.17 13.18
N PRO A 128 -24.65 2.13 12.63
CA PRO A 128 -24.89 2.43 11.22
C PRO A 128 -24.42 3.83 10.81
N LYS A 129 -24.40 4.80 11.74
CA LYS A 129 -23.93 6.16 11.48
C LYS A 129 -22.44 6.22 11.16
N TRP A 130 -21.66 5.35 11.78
CA TRP A 130 -20.20 5.37 11.72
C TRP A 130 -19.61 4.19 10.95
N LYS A 131 -20.44 3.24 10.51
CA LYS A 131 -20.03 2.05 9.76
C LYS A 131 -19.05 2.37 8.63
N TRP A 132 -19.29 3.43 7.85
CA TRP A 132 -18.39 3.77 6.74
C TRP A 132 -16.97 4.15 7.21
N HIS A 133 -16.82 4.84 8.35
CA HIS A 133 -15.51 5.15 8.93
C HIS A 133 -14.82 3.88 9.43
N TYR A 134 -15.58 2.97 10.05
CA TYR A 134 -15.06 1.68 10.47
C TYR A 134 -14.54 0.87 9.27
N GLU A 135 -15.33 0.78 8.19
CA GLU A 135 -14.95 0.03 6.99
C GLU A 135 -13.74 0.65 6.28
N ILE A 136 -13.62 1.97 6.25
CA ILE A 136 -12.41 2.63 5.72
C ILE A 136 -11.21 2.44 6.65
N ALA A 137 -11.39 2.38 7.97
CA ALA A 137 -10.26 2.19 8.88
C ALA A 137 -9.78 0.74 8.92
N PHE A 138 -10.70 -0.21 9.04
CA PHE A 138 -10.40 -1.61 9.36
C PHE A 138 -10.84 -2.59 8.29
N GLY A 139 -11.82 -2.23 7.45
CA GLY A 139 -12.42 -3.12 6.47
C GLY A 139 -11.43 -3.71 5.47
N LYS A 140 -11.77 -4.88 4.93
CA LYS A 140 -10.98 -5.52 3.87
C LYS A 140 -11.06 -4.67 2.60
N ARG A 141 -9.99 -4.69 1.80
CA ARG A 141 -9.96 -4.01 0.50
C ARG A 141 -10.19 -5.00 -0.63
N PRO A 142 -10.86 -4.58 -1.73
CA PRO A 142 -10.97 -5.41 -2.92
C PRO A 142 -9.60 -5.65 -3.55
N PHE A 143 -9.51 -6.61 -4.47
CA PHE A 143 -8.28 -6.90 -5.20
C PHE A 143 -7.69 -5.65 -5.89
N ALA A 144 -8.54 -4.79 -6.45
CA ALA A 144 -8.12 -3.59 -7.16
C ALA A 144 -8.79 -2.33 -6.58
N GLU A 145 -8.01 -1.27 -6.45
CA GLU A 145 -8.48 0.07 -6.10
C GLU A 145 -8.00 1.07 -7.14
N LEU A 146 -8.88 1.99 -7.55
CA LEU A 146 -8.56 3.06 -8.50
C LEU A 146 -9.16 4.36 -7.99
N TYR A 147 -8.34 5.41 -7.91
CA TYR A 147 -8.75 6.73 -7.48
C TYR A 147 -8.35 7.77 -8.53
N ASP A 148 -9.29 8.65 -8.88
CA ASP A 148 -9.05 9.84 -9.71
C ASP A 148 -8.70 10.99 -8.76
N VAL A 149 -7.40 11.21 -8.55
CA VAL A 149 -6.92 12.11 -7.49
C VAL A 149 -7.25 13.58 -7.72
N ASN A 150 -7.61 13.94 -8.96
CA ASN A 150 -7.98 15.31 -9.29
C ASN A 150 -9.43 15.57 -8.86
N LYS A 151 -10.28 14.54 -8.89
CA LYS A 151 -11.69 14.61 -8.48
C LYS A 151 -11.90 14.22 -7.02
N ASP A 152 -11.07 13.32 -6.51
CA ASP A 152 -11.12 12.75 -5.17
C ASP A 152 -9.71 12.79 -4.55
N PRO A 153 -9.23 13.96 -4.11
CA PRO A 153 -7.88 14.13 -3.57
C PRO A 153 -7.65 13.28 -2.31
N ASP A 154 -8.71 13.02 -1.54
CA ASP A 154 -8.69 12.20 -0.33
C ASP A 154 -8.73 10.69 -0.62
N GLN A 155 -8.97 10.28 -1.88
CA GLN A 155 -8.91 8.89 -2.35
C GLN A 155 -9.83 7.96 -1.55
N ILE A 156 -11.08 8.39 -1.37
CA ILE A 156 -12.11 7.70 -0.58
C ILE A 156 -13.00 6.84 -1.48
N HIS A 157 -13.22 7.26 -2.73
CA HIS A 157 -14.18 6.66 -3.65
C HIS A 157 -13.48 5.76 -4.65
N ASN A 158 -13.45 4.46 -4.37
CA ASN A 158 -12.83 3.48 -5.26
C ASN A 158 -13.64 3.32 -6.57
N LEU A 159 -13.00 3.63 -7.69
CA LEU A 159 -13.54 3.60 -9.05
C LEU A 159 -13.23 2.29 -9.80
N ALA A 160 -12.57 1.31 -9.18
CA ALA A 160 -12.09 0.11 -9.86
C ALA A 160 -13.21 -0.77 -10.46
N SER A 161 -14.43 -0.68 -9.93
CA SER A 161 -15.63 -1.36 -10.47
C SER A 161 -16.44 -0.49 -11.44
N SER A 162 -16.08 0.79 -11.61
CA SER A 162 -16.81 1.70 -12.49
C SER A 162 -16.56 1.37 -13.97
N PRO A 163 -17.61 1.16 -14.78
CA PRO A 163 -17.48 0.95 -16.22
C PRO A 163 -16.78 2.11 -16.93
N ASP A 164 -17.04 3.35 -16.50
CA ASP A 164 -16.46 4.57 -17.09
C ASP A 164 -14.92 4.62 -16.95
N TYR A 165 -14.39 3.95 -15.92
CA TYR A 165 -12.97 3.90 -15.63
C TYR A 165 -12.31 2.58 -16.08
N ALA A 166 -13.03 1.69 -16.79
CA ALA A 166 -12.52 0.38 -17.19
C ALA A 166 -11.26 0.48 -18.06
N VAL A 167 -11.23 1.40 -19.03
CA VAL A 167 -10.07 1.63 -19.91
C VAL A 167 -8.88 2.16 -19.13
N VAL A 168 -9.10 3.13 -18.23
CA VAL A 168 -8.04 3.70 -17.37
C VAL A 168 -7.46 2.62 -16.46
N LYS A 169 -8.33 1.82 -15.82
CA LYS A 169 -7.92 0.70 -14.97
C LYS A 169 -7.08 -0.32 -15.75
N GLY A 170 -7.54 -0.73 -16.94
CA GLY A 170 -6.84 -1.70 -17.79
C GLY A 170 -5.42 -1.25 -18.13
N ARG A 171 -5.28 -0.01 -18.62
CA ARG A 171 -3.97 0.58 -18.95
C ARG A 171 -3.03 0.66 -17.74
N LEU A 172 -3.53 1.10 -16.59
CA LEU A 172 -2.72 1.20 -15.36
C LEU A 172 -2.34 -0.18 -14.82
N HIS A 173 -3.23 -1.17 -14.98
CA HIS A 173 -2.95 -2.56 -14.62
C HIS A 173 -1.86 -3.16 -15.49
N GLU A 174 -1.95 -3.03 -16.81
CA GLU A 174 -0.93 -3.50 -17.75
C GLU A 174 0.43 -2.85 -17.46
N GLN A 175 0.45 -1.53 -17.26
CA GLN A 175 1.68 -0.82 -16.93
C GLN A 175 2.29 -1.31 -15.61
N LEU A 176 1.48 -1.43 -14.55
CA LEU A 176 1.96 -1.89 -13.24
C LEU A 176 2.48 -3.33 -13.33
N MET A 177 1.69 -4.25 -13.86
CA MET A 177 2.05 -5.66 -13.92
C MET A 177 3.24 -5.93 -14.84
N GLY A 178 3.32 -5.25 -15.99
CA GLY A 178 4.50 -5.31 -16.87
C GLY A 178 5.75 -4.80 -16.18
N THR A 179 5.69 -3.63 -15.53
CA THR A 179 6.84 -3.08 -14.80
C THR A 179 7.30 -4.01 -13.67
N LEU A 180 6.37 -4.61 -12.93
CA LEU A 180 6.68 -5.56 -11.85
C LEU A 180 7.29 -6.86 -12.40
N HIS A 181 6.81 -7.34 -13.55
CA HIS A 181 7.37 -8.50 -14.23
C HIS A 181 8.83 -8.25 -14.66
N ASP A 182 9.10 -7.09 -15.29
CA ASP A 182 10.43 -6.73 -15.81
C ASP A 182 11.49 -6.66 -14.70
N VAL A 183 11.10 -6.24 -13.49
CA VAL A 183 11.99 -6.19 -12.31
C VAL A 183 11.96 -7.47 -11.47
N ASN A 184 11.37 -8.55 -11.99
CA ASN A 184 11.24 -9.85 -11.32
C ASN A 184 10.59 -9.78 -9.93
N ASP A 185 9.52 -8.96 -9.77
CA ASP A 185 8.81 -8.88 -8.50
C ASP A 185 8.24 -10.27 -8.11
N PRO A 186 8.59 -10.81 -6.94
CA PRO A 186 8.12 -12.12 -6.49
C PRO A 186 6.60 -12.29 -6.45
N ARG A 187 5.83 -11.19 -6.32
CA ARG A 187 4.36 -11.22 -6.34
C ARG A 187 3.79 -11.48 -7.73
N VAL A 188 4.58 -11.28 -8.78
CA VAL A 188 4.17 -11.45 -10.17
C VAL A 188 4.84 -12.65 -10.81
N THR A 189 6.12 -12.91 -10.52
CA THR A 189 6.90 -13.92 -11.23
C THR A 189 6.99 -15.28 -10.53
N GLN A 190 6.66 -15.37 -9.23
CA GLN A 190 6.75 -16.62 -8.47
C GLN A 190 5.36 -17.22 -8.23
N VAL A 191 5.22 -18.53 -8.44
CA VAL A 191 4.00 -19.29 -8.13
C VAL A 191 3.68 -19.21 -6.64
N VAL A 192 4.72 -19.35 -5.81
CA VAL A 192 4.65 -19.18 -4.36
C VAL A 192 5.63 -18.07 -3.98
N PRO A 193 5.16 -16.84 -3.72
CA PRO A 193 6.05 -15.72 -3.41
C PRO A 193 6.87 -15.99 -2.15
N LYS A 194 8.19 -15.80 -2.23
CA LYS A 194 9.12 -16.00 -1.10
C LYS A 194 8.72 -15.26 0.19
N PHE A 195 7.96 -14.17 0.07
CA PHE A 195 7.46 -13.38 1.20
C PHE A 195 6.39 -14.07 2.05
N GLU A 196 5.89 -15.24 1.63
CA GLU A 196 4.93 -16.05 2.40
C GLU A 196 5.61 -17.08 3.33
N HIS A 197 6.95 -17.15 3.32
CA HIS A 197 7.72 -18.17 4.03
C HIS A 197 8.91 -17.58 4.81
N PRO A 198 9.44 -18.31 5.81
CA PRO A 198 10.72 -17.97 6.44
C PRO A 198 11.84 -17.79 5.39
N PRO A 199 12.78 -16.83 5.59
CA PRO A 199 12.90 -15.93 6.74
C PRO A 199 12.06 -14.64 6.63
N PHE A 200 11.22 -14.48 5.60
CA PHE A 200 10.44 -13.26 5.36
C PHE A 200 9.13 -13.22 6.15
N ALA A 201 8.57 -14.39 6.45
CA ALA A 201 7.40 -14.59 7.31
C ALA A 201 7.76 -15.50 8.51
N GLY A 202 6.80 -15.72 9.40
CA GLY A 202 6.95 -16.60 10.55
C GLY A 202 6.86 -18.08 10.16
N GLU A 203 7.17 -18.95 11.10
CA GLU A 203 6.91 -20.39 10.96
C GLU A 203 5.39 -20.63 10.88
N GLN A 204 4.98 -21.54 9.98
CA GLN A 204 3.57 -21.84 9.69
C GLN A 204 2.98 -22.88 10.63
#